data_AF-A0A6V8R2X9-F1
#
_entry.id   AF-A0A6V8R2X9-F1
#
_cell.length_a   1.000
_cell.length_b   1.000
_cell.length_c   1.000
_cell.angle_alpha   90.00
_cell.angle_beta   90.00
_cell.angle_gamma   90.00
#
_symmetry.space_group_name_H-M   'P 1'
#
loop_
_entity.id
_entity.type
_entity.pdbx_description
1 polymer ?
#
loop_
_entity_poly.entity_id
_entity_poly.type
_entity_poly.pdbx_seq_one_letter_code
_entity_poly.pdbx_strand_id
1 'polypeptide(L)'
;MGQAASYSREITSNRFGDNARIHQGDVHYHSPNDKARETEDTKCLTDLRITDPRHDKTRIEVTKGGLLEDSYRWILQHSDFRGWHDDEDSRLLWIKGDPGKGKTMLLCGIVNELSPQTRLQDQKANTLISYFFCQAADERINSATAVLRGLIYLVVKQQPLLVSHIQEKYKHGGEAIFKDVNAWTALSEIFSNILEDACLERTYIIIDALDECVTDLPKLLDFITNKAVFRAQ
;
A
#
# COMPACT_ATOMS: atom_id res chain seq x y z
N MET A 1 -17.47 3.40 30.99
CA MET A 1 -16.49 4.15 30.18
C MET A 1 -17.26 4.94 29.13
N GLY A 2 -17.13 6.27 29.16
CA GLY A 2 -18.14 7.22 28.70
C GLY A 2 -18.18 7.47 27.19
N GLN A 3 -19.41 7.67 26.68
CA GLN A 3 -19.72 8.14 25.34
C GLN A 3 -19.35 9.63 25.19
N ALA A 4 -18.73 10.00 24.07
CA ALA A 4 -18.55 11.40 23.70
C ALA A 4 -19.91 11.99 23.27
N ALA A 5 -20.44 12.90 24.08
CA ALA A 5 -21.65 13.64 23.75
C ALA A 5 -21.35 14.71 22.69
N SER A 6 -22.00 14.63 21.53
CA SER A 6 -22.05 15.73 20.56
C SER A 6 -22.94 16.83 21.11
N TYR A 7 -22.36 17.98 21.44
CA TYR A 7 -23.11 19.17 21.86
C TYR A 7 -23.45 20.02 20.65
N SER A 8 -24.70 19.97 20.20
CA SER A 8 -25.26 20.97 19.29
C SER A 8 -25.66 22.22 20.09
N ARG A 9 -25.19 23.40 19.67
CA ARG A 9 -25.65 24.69 20.21
C ARG A 9 -26.40 25.45 19.12
N GLU A 10 -27.66 25.76 19.37
CA GLU A 10 -28.45 26.66 18.53
C GLU A 10 -28.16 28.10 18.95
N ILE A 11 -27.73 28.94 18.00
CA ILE A 11 -27.55 30.38 18.21
C ILE A 11 -28.74 31.09 17.57
N THR A 12 -29.79 31.36 18.36
CA THR A 12 -31.01 32.02 17.90
C THR A 12 -31.12 33.42 18.52
N SER A 13 -30.58 34.45 17.87
CA SER A 13 -30.90 35.88 18.15
C SER A 13 -30.05 36.92 17.39
N ASN A 14 -29.23 36.53 16.41
CA ASN A 14 -28.36 37.51 15.76
C ASN A 14 -29.09 38.26 14.65
N ARG A 15 -29.17 39.59 14.78
CA ARG A 15 -29.57 40.49 13.69
C ARG A 15 -28.31 40.86 12.91
N PHE A 16 -28.17 40.26 11.74
CA PHE A 16 -27.16 40.67 10.77
C PHE A 16 -27.78 41.66 9.78
N GLY A 17 -27.05 42.69 9.37
CA GLY A 17 -27.51 43.62 8.34
C GLY A 17 -27.53 42.97 6.94
N ASP A 18 -28.22 43.61 5.99
CA ASP A 18 -28.63 43.05 4.68
C ASP A 18 -27.48 42.61 3.73
N ASN A 19 -26.21 42.65 4.16
CA ASN A 19 -25.04 42.25 3.37
C ASN A 19 -24.01 41.40 4.16
N ALA A 20 -24.39 40.79 5.27
CA ALA A 20 -23.49 39.90 6.01
C ALA A 20 -23.47 38.47 5.42
N ARG A 21 -22.28 37.93 5.14
CA ARG A 21 -22.06 36.52 4.84
C ARG A 21 -21.51 35.81 6.08
N ILE A 22 -22.19 34.75 6.53
CA ILE A 22 -21.74 33.89 7.63
C ILE A 22 -20.95 32.73 7.03
N HIS A 23 -19.68 32.60 7.43
CA HIS A 23 -18.88 31.41 7.17
C HIS A 23 -18.85 30.56 8.44
N GLN A 24 -19.59 29.45 8.44
CA GLN A 24 -19.51 28.44 9.49
C GLN A 24 -18.47 27.41 9.06
N GLY A 25 -17.28 27.48 9.66
CA GLY A 25 -16.20 26.51 9.46
C GLY A 25 -15.74 25.99 10.81
N ASP A 26 -15.45 24.70 10.89
CA ASP A 26 -14.89 24.10 12.10
C ASP A 26 -13.50 24.67 12.36
N VAL A 27 -13.28 25.18 13.59
CA VAL A 27 -11.95 25.62 14.03
C VAL A 27 -11.22 24.40 14.56
N HIS A 28 -10.44 23.73 13.70
CA HIS A 28 -9.54 22.66 14.13
C HIS A 28 -8.31 23.24 14.84
N TYR A 29 -8.33 23.25 16.18
CA TYR A 29 -7.13 23.51 16.97
C TYR A 29 -6.16 22.33 16.85
N HIS A 30 -5.14 22.46 16.00
CA HIS A 30 -4.03 21.49 15.96
C HIS A 30 -3.12 21.69 17.18
N SER A 31 -2.99 20.66 18.00
CA SER A 31 -2.05 20.65 19.12
C SER A 31 -0.61 20.65 18.58
N PRO A 32 0.36 21.28 19.27
CA PRO A 32 1.78 21.11 18.96
C PRO A 32 2.21 19.64 18.86
N ASN A 33 1.54 18.76 19.62
CA ASN A 33 1.79 17.32 19.62
C ASN A 33 1.34 16.62 18.33
N ASP A 34 0.26 17.12 17.70
CA ASP A 34 -0.25 16.57 16.42
C ASP A 34 0.74 16.87 15.29
N LYS A 35 1.28 18.10 15.26
CA LYS A 35 2.31 18.50 14.29
C LYS A 35 3.61 17.70 14.44
N ALA A 36 4.03 17.43 15.68
CA ALA A 36 5.21 16.62 15.93
C ALA A 36 5.01 15.18 15.42
N ARG A 37 3.85 14.59 15.67
CA ARG A 37 3.48 13.25 15.21
C ARG A 37 3.40 13.16 13.69
N GLU A 38 2.74 14.11 13.03
CA GLU A 38 2.69 14.18 11.55
C GLU A 38 4.09 14.31 10.93
N THR A 39 4.99 15.04 11.60
CA THR A 39 6.38 15.19 11.15
C THR A 39 7.15 13.87 11.29
N GLU A 40 6.95 13.14 12.38
CA GLU A 40 7.53 11.80 12.58
C GLU A 40 6.97 10.77 11.59
N ASP A 41 5.66 10.77 11.35
CA ASP A 41 5.00 9.92 10.34
C ASP A 41 5.60 10.18 8.96
N THR A 42 5.72 11.44 8.59
CA THR A 42 6.30 11.85 7.31
C THR A 42 7.75 11.41 7.19
N LYS A 43 8.54 11.53 8.27
CA LYS A 43 9.94 11.12 8.27
C LYS A 43 10.09 9.60 8.17
N CYS A 44 9.34 8.82 8.94
CA CYS A 44 9.45 7.36 8.89
C CYS A 44 9.06 6.81 7.51
N LEU A 45 8.02 7.37 6.87
CA LEU A 45 7.63 6.99 5.52
C LEU A 45 8.64 7.43 4.46
N THR A 46 9.34 8.56 4.69
CA THR A 46 10.42 9.02 3.82
C THR A 46 11.61 8.06 3.88
N ASP A 47 12.00 7.63 5.07
CA ASP A 47 13.11 6.70 5.27
C ASP A 47 12.76 5.27 4.82
N LEU A 48 11.50 4.86 4.97
CA LEU A 48 11.00 3.59 4.45
C LEU A 48 11.08 3.54 2.92
N ARG A 49 10.80 4.65 2.23
CA ARG A 49 10.70 4.71 0.77
C ARG A 49 12.08 4.65 0.10
N ILE A 50 12.35 3.60 -0.67
CA ILE A 50 13.52 3.52 -1.57
C ILE A 50 13.21 4.24 -2.89
N THR A 51 12.13 3.82 -3.54
CA THR A 51 11.53 4.42 -4.73
C THR A 51 10.02 4.55 -4.52
N ASP A 52 9.31 5.20 -5.43
CA ASP A 52 7.85 5.18 -5.44
C ASP A 52 7.38 4.13 -6.45
N PRO A 53 6.76 3.00 -6.03
CA PRO A 53 6.38 1.95 -6.96
C PRO A 53 5.44 2.44 -8.07
N ARG A 54 4.67 3.52 -7.84
CA ARG A 54 3.84 4.14 -8.88
C ARG A 54 4.68 4.73 -10.00
N HIS A 55 5.76 5.43 -9.64
CA HIS A 55 6.70 5.98 -10.63
C HIS A 55 7.49 4.87 -11.32
N ASP A 56 7.82 3.79 -10.61
CA ASP A 56 8.47 2.62 -11.22
C ASP A 56 7.58 1.98 -12.28
N LYS A 57 6.30 1.77 -11.96
CA LYS A 57 5.31 1.30 -12.94
C LYS A 57 5.22 2.23 -14.15
N THR A 58 5.07 3.54 -13.95
CA THR A 58 5.01 4.52 -15.05
C THR A 58 6.27 4.46 -15.91
N ARG A 59 7.46 4.42 -15.30
CA ARG A 59 8.74 4.31 -16.01
C ARG A 59 8.83 3.00 -16.80
N ILE A 60 8.40 1.89 -16.22
CA ILE A 60 8.39 0.58 -16.88
C ILE A 60 7.49 0.61 -18.12
N GLU A 61 6.27 1.13 -17.98
CA GLU A 61 5.33 1.25 -19.10
C GLU A 61 5.91 2.08 -20.23
N VAL A 62 6.45 3.27 -19.93
CA VAL A 62 7.06 4.14 -20.95
C VAL A 62 8.26 3.47 -21.62
N THR A 63 9.14 2.85 -20.82
CA THR A 63 10.38 2.24 -21.33
C THR A 63 10.12 0.99 -22.17
N LYS A 64 9.03 0.25 -21.89
CA LYS A 64 8.64 -0.95 -22.63
C LYS A 64 7.70 -0.66 -23.83
N GLY A 65 7.56 0.60 -24.22
CA GLY A 65 6.82 1.00 -25.43
C GLY A 65 5.33 1.30 -25.21
N GLY A 66 4.93 1.53 -23.96
CA GLY A 66 3.55 1.78 -23.56
C GLY A 66 2.78 0.50 -23.22
N LEU A 67 1.61 0.68 -22.62
CA LEU A 67 0.70 -0.41 -22.29
C LEU A 67 -0.40 -0.50 -23.34
N LEU A 68 -0.54 -1.67 -23.98
CA LEU A 68 -1.61 -1.95 -24.93
C LEU A 68 -2.75 -2.68 -24.23
N GLU A 69 -3.93 -2.09 -24.18
CA GLU A 69 -5.10 -2.64 -23.48
C GLU A 69 -5.44 -4.07 -23.94
N ASP A 70 -5.53 -4.27 -25.25
CA ASP A 70 -5.89 -5.56 -25.86
C ASP A 70 -4.90 -6.70 -25.51
N SER A 71 -3.68 -6.37 -25.07
CA SER A 71 -2.66 -7.37 -24.73
C SER A 71 -2.88 -8.05 -23.37
N TYR A 72 -3.64 -7.42 -22.47
CA TYR A 72 -3.87 -7.95 -21.12
C TYR A 72 -5.33 -8.26 -20.81
N ARG A 73 -6.32 -7.66 -21.50
CA ARG A 73 -7.75 -7.83 -21.18
C ARG A 73 -8.24 -9.27 -21.06
N TRP A 74 -7.63 -10.19 -21.81
CA TRP A 74 -7.98 -11.61 -21.76
C TRP A 74 -7.85 -12.20 -20.34
N ILE A 75 -6.93 -11.70 -19.52
CA ILE A 75 -6.72 -12.23 -18.15
C ILE A 75 -7.92 -11.98 -17.25
N LEU A 76 -8.63 -10.86 -17.45
CA LEU A 76 -9.81 -10.49 -16.66
C LEU A 76 -10.97 -11.47 -16.83
N GLN A 77 -10.94 -12.26 -17.91
CA GLN A 77 -11.92 -13.29 -18.21
C GLN A 77 -11.39 -14.70 -17.89
N HIS A 78 -10.11 -14.85 -17.56
CA HIS A 78 -9.50 -16.13 -17.25
C HIS A 78 -10.05 -16.67 -15.93
N SER A 79 -10.33 -17.98 -15.88
CA SER A 79 -10.92 -18.64 -14.71
C SER A 79 -10.09 -18.42 -13.45
N ASP A 80 -8.78 -18.57 -13.55
CA ASP A 80 -7.88 -18.50 -12.39
C ASP A 80 -7.80 -17.07 -11.84
N PHE A 81 -7.88 -16.06 -12.70
CA PHE A 81 -7.92 -14.67 -12.27
C PHE A 81 -9.26 -14.34 -11.59
N ARG A 82 -10.38 -14.77 -12.16
CA ARG A 82 -11.70 -14.58 -11.55
C ARG A 82 -11.83 -15.32 -10.22
N GLY A 83 -11.32 -16.55 -10.14
CA GLY A 83 -11.23 -17.28 -8.88
C GLY A 83 -10.47 -16.47 -7.83
N TRP A 84 -9.25 -16.02 -8.14
CA TRP A 84 -8.48 -15.18 -7.21
C TRP A 84 -9.12 -13.83 -6.87
N HIS A 85 -9.82 -13.21 -7.81
CA HIS A 85 -10.43 -11.89 -7.61
C HIS A 85 -11.73 -11.94 -6.82
N ASP A 86 -12.60 -12.91 -7.13
CA ASP A 86 -13.98 -12.99 -6.65
C ASP A 86 -14.15 -13.90 -5.43
N ASP A 87 -13.26 -14.89 -5.24
CA ASP A 87 -13.31 -15.86 -4.13
C ASP A 87 -12.45 -15.38 -2.94
N GLU A 88 -13.06 -15.27 -1.76
CA GLU A 88 -12.37 -14.84 -0.52
C GLU A 88 -11.39 -15.91 0.01
N ASP A 89 -11.58 -17.16 -0.38
CA ASP A 89 -10.72 -18.28 0.00
C ASP A 89 -9.51 -18.44 -0.95
N SER A 90 -9.59 -17.91 -2.18
CA SER A 90 -8.52 -17.99 -3.17
C SER A 90 -7.57 -16.79 -3.09
N ARG A 91 -6.55 -16.89 -2.23
CA ARG A 91 -5.69 -15.74 -1.87
C ARG A 91 -4.41 -15.57 -2.70
N LEU A 92 -4.08 -16.54 -3.54
CA LEU A 92 -2.82 -16.53 -4.31
C LEU A 92 -3.06 -16.88 -5.78
N LEU A 93 -2.71 -15.95 -6.66
CA LEU A 93 -2.60 -16.18 -8.10
C LEU A 93 -1.13 -16.13 -8.50
N TRP A 94 -0.64 -17.21 -9.09
CA TRP A 94 0.74 -17.29 -9.55
C TRP A 94 0.81 -17.33 -11.08
N ILE A 95 1.28 -16.24 -11.70
CA ILE A 95 1.40 -16.12 -13.16
C ILE A 95 2.82 -16.50 -13.60
N LYS A 96 2.96 -17.60 -14.35
CA LYS A 96 4.22 -18.03 -14.98
C LYS A 96 4.18 -17.83 -16.48
N GLY A 97 5.36 -17.67 -17.06
CA GLY A 97 5.56 -17.65 -18.50
C GLY A 97 7.01 -17.38 -18.82
N ASP A 98 7.42 -17.67 -20.06
CA ASP A 98 8.81 -17.50 -20.47
C ASP A 98 9.24 -16.02 -20.43
N PRO A 99 10.56 -15.75 -20.35
CA PRO A 99 11.09 -14.41 -20.59
C PRO A 99 10.56 -13.81 -21.91
N GLY A 100 10.25 -12.52 -21.90
CA GLY A 100 9.77 -11.80 -23.08
C GLY A 100 8.29 -12.01 -23.46
N LYS A 101 7.51 -12.79 -22.71
CA LYS A 101 6.06 -13.03 -23.00
C LYS A 101 5.12 -11.93 -22.50
N GLY A 102 5.63 -10.76 -22.12
CA GLY A 102 4.80 -9.62 -21.72
C GLY A 102 4.23 -9.66 -20.30
N LYS A 103 4.70 -10.56 -19.42
CA LYS A 103 4.20 -10.70 -18.01
C LYS A 103 4.17 -9.38 -17.23
N THR A 104 5.25 -8.60 -17.27
CA THR A 104 5.28 -7.28 -16.63
C THR A 104 4.17 -6.38 -17.15
N MET A 105 3.93 -6.34 -18.47
CA MET A 105 2.88 -5.51 -19.05
C MET A 105 1.49 -6.03 -18.72
N LEU A 106 1.31 -7.35 -18.65
CA LEU A 106 0.10 -8.00 -18.14
C LEU A 106 -0.21 -7.53 -16.70
N LEU A 107 0.78 -7.57 -15.80
CA LEU A 107 0.60 -7.11 -14.41
C LEU A 107 0.39 -5.60 -14.31
N CYS A 108 1.04 -4.78 -15.15
CA CYS A 108 0.72 -3.35 -15.26
C CYS A 108 -0.74 -3.11 -15.64
N GLY A 109 -1.26 -3.90 -16.59
CA GLY A 109 -2.66 -3.91 -16.99
C GLY A 109 -3.60 -4.26 -15.85
N ILE A 110 -3.33 -5.35 -15.13
CA ILE A 110 -4.10 -5.75 -13.95
C ILE A 110 -4.12 -4.62 -12.90
N VAL A 111 -2.98 -3.98 -12.62
CA VAL A 111 -2.93 -2.84 -11.70
C VAL A 111 -3.83 -1.69 -12.20
N ASN A 112 -3.85 -1.39 -13.50
CA ASN A 112 -4.71 -0.34 -14.07
C ASN A 112 -6.20 -0.67 -13.93
N GLU A 113 -6.59 -1.93 -14.04
CA GLU A 113 -7.99 -2.36 -13.93
C GLU A 113 -8.48 -2.37 -12.49
N LEU A 114 -7.62 -2.74 -11.54
CA LEU A 114 -7.97 -2.79 -10.12
C LEU A 114 -7.91 -1.42 -9.45
N SER A 115 -6.95 -0.55 -9.84
CA SER A 115 -6.70 0.73 -9.15
C SER A 115 -7.94 1.64 -9.00
N PRO A 116 -8.82 1.80 -10.00
CA PRO A 116 -10.02 2.66 -9.90
C PRO A 116 -10.97 2.27 -8.76
N GLN A 117 -10.95 1.01 -8.33
CA GLN A 117 -11.82 0.47 -7.28
C GLN A 117 -11.13 0.46 -5.90
N THR A 118 -9.94 1.07 -5.80
CA THR A 118 -9.13 1.08 -4.58
C THR A 118 -8.87 2.50 -4.09
N ARG A 119 -8.42 2.62 -2.84
CA ARG A 119 -8.00 3.88 -2.21
C ARG A 119 -6.85 4.58 -2.92
N LEU A 120 -6.17 3.90 -3.84
CA LEU A 120 -5.15 4.52 -4.67
C LEU A 120 -5.75 5.59 -5.59
N GLN A 121 -6.99 5.42 -6.06
CA GLN A 121 -7.67 6.37 -6.96
C GLN A 121 -9.04 6.86 -6.45
N ASP A 122 -9.70 6.11 -5.56
CA ASP A 122 -10.94 6.52 -4.89
C ASP A 122 -10.80 6.41 -3.37
N GLN A 123 -10.64 7.55 -2.70
CA GLN A 123 -10.50 7.62 -1.23
C GLN A 123 -11.68 7.03 -0.46
N LYS A 124 -12.84 6.84 -1.10
CA LYS A 124 -14.04 6.25 -0.48
C LYS A 124 -14.12 4.74 -0.65
N ALA A 125 -13.23 4.14 -1.47
CA ALA A 125 -13.15 2.70 -1.61
C ALA A 125 -12.72 2.04 -0.29
N ASN A 126 -13.08 0.76 -0.14
CA ASN A 126 -12.74 -0.11 1.00
C ASN A 126 -11.76 -1.21 0.59
N THR A 127 -10.94 -0.92 -0.41
CA THR A 127 -9.95 -1.85 -0.97
C THR A 127 -8.65 -1.10 -1.20
N LEU A 128 -7.52 -1.73 -0.90
CA LEU A 128 -6.18 -1.21 -1.15
C LEU A 128 -5.52 -2.02 -2.27
N ILE A 129 -4.56 -1.40 -2.95
CA ILE A 129 -3.68 -2.11 -3.88
C ILE A 129 -2.23 -1.73 -3.64
N SER A 130 -1.38 -2.72 -3.49
CA SER A 130 0.05 -2.54 -3.28
C SER A 130 0.82 -3.39 -4.27
N TYR A 131 1.86 -2.82 -4.86
CA TYR A 131 2.62 -3.51 -5.88
C TYR A 131 4.10 -3.15 -5.88
N PHE A 132 4.90 -4.07 -6.37
CA PHE A 132 6.34 -3.92 -6.50
C PHE A 132 6.84 -4.61 -7.77
N PHE A 133 7.77 -3.97 -8.47
CA PHE A 133 8.39 -4.51 -9.69
C PHE A 133 9.86 -4.75 -9.41
N CYS A 134 10.25 -6.01 -9.22
CA CYS A 134 11.65 -6.37 -9.06
C CYS A 134 12.43 -6.06 -10.34
N GLN A 135 13.65 -5.52 -10.20
CA GLN A 135 14.55 -5.28 -11.32
C GLN A 135 15.97 -5.72 -10.97
N ALA A 136 16.41 -6.86 -11.49
CA ALA A 136 17.68 -7.49 -11.08
C ALA A 136 18.89 -6.55 -11.27
N ALA A 137 18.85 -5.72 -12.30
CA ALA A 137 19.88 -4.76 -12.65
C ALA A 137 19.94 -3.51 -11.76
N ASP A 138 18.96 -3.31 -10.85
CA ASP A 138 18.92 -2.18 -9.93
C ASP A 138 18.95 -2.67 -8.48
N GLU A 139 20.13 -2.56 -7.84
CA GLU A 139 20.38 -2.99 -6.46
C GLU A 139 19.43 -2.38 -5.42
N ARG A 140 18.78 -1.26 -5.77
CA ARG A 140 17.81 -0.60 -4.89
C ARG A 140 16.49 -1.38 -4.80
N ILE A 141 16.17 -2.18 -5.82
CA ILE A 141 14.85 -2.83 -5.99
C ILE A 141 14.95 -4.31 -6.37
N ASN A 142 16.05 -4.96 -6.01
CA ASN A 142 16.30 -6.39 -6.28
C ASN A 142 16.45 -7.24 -4.99
N SER A 143 15.94 -6.76 -3.84
CA SER A 143 16.04 -7.47 -2.57
C SER A 143 14.69 -7.65 -1.89
N ALA A 144 14.58 -8.70 -1.06
CA ALA A 144 13.37 -8.99 -0.31
C ALA A 144 12.94 -7.84 0.62
N THR A 145 13.91 -7.13 1.22
CA THR A 145 13.63 -5.93 2.03
C THR A 145 13.12 -4.78 1.17
N ALA A 146 13.65 -4.58 -0.05
CA ALA A 146 13.13 -3.57 -0.97
C ALA A 146 11.67 -3.85 -1.36
N VAL A 147 11.33 -5.12 -1.63
CA VAL A 147 9.94 -5.55 -1.89
C VAL A 147 9.04 -5.16 -0.72
N LEU A 148 9.37 -5.59 0.51
CA LEU A 148 8.55 -5.27 1.69
C LEU A 148 8.43 -3.77 1.92
N ARG A 149 9.50 -2.99 1.76
CA ARG A 149 9.47 -1.53 1.92
C ARG A 149 8.52 -0.86 0.93
N GLY A 150 8.58 -1.25 -0.34
CA GLY A 150 7.66 -0.72 -1.36
C GLY A 150 6.21 -1.12 -1.10
N LEU A 151 5.97 -2.36 -0.68
CA LEU A 151 4.62 -2.85 -0.40
C LEU A 151 4.00 -2.15 0.81
N ILE A 152 4.73 -2.08 1.94
CA ILE A 152 4.30 -1.38 3.15
C ILE A 152 4.02 0.09 2.84
N TYR A 153 4.92 0.75 2.08
CA TYR A 153 4.77 2.16 1.71
C TYR A 153 3.43 2.43 1.01
N LEU A 154 3.06 1.62 0.01
CA LEU A 154 1.80 1.82 -0.72
C LEU A 154 0.56 1.51 0.13
N VAL A 155 0.61 0.51 1.00
CA VAL A 155 -0.49 0.21 1.93
C VAL A 155 -0.73 1.40 2.86
N VAL A 156 0.32 1.87 3.54
CA VAL A 156 0.19 2.97 4.50
C VAL A 156 -0.14 4.30 3.82
N LYS A 157 0.28 4.51 2.58
CA LYS A 157 -0.14 5.68 1.80
C LYS A 157 -1.64 5.73 1.53
N GLN A 158 -2.30 4.58 1.37
CA GLN A 158 -3.74 4.50 1.16
C GLN A 158 -4.53 4.44 2.46
N GLN A 159 -3.94 3.90 3.53
CA GLN A 159 -4.56 3.82 4.86
C GLN A 159 -3.57 4.32 5.94
N PRO A 160 -3.50 5.65 6.16
CA PRO A 160 -2.49 6.27 7.03
C PRO A 160 -2.47 5.76 8.48
N LEU A 161 -3.59 5.27 9.02
CA LEU A 161 -3.67 4.74 10.38
C LEU A 161 -2.69 3.57 10.65
N LEU A 162 -2.33 2.83 9.60
CA LEU A 162 -1.41 1.69 9.68
C LEU A 162 0.06 2.12 9.86
N VAL A 163 0.38 3.42 9.79
CA VAL A 163 1.73 3.95 10.08
C VAL A 163 2.19 3.62 11.50
N SER A 164 1.24 3.43 12.42
CA SER A 164 1.49 3.05 13.81
C SER A 164 2.35 1.79 13.93
N HIS A 165 2.15 0.79 13.07
CA HIS A 165 2.96 -0.43 13.01
C HIS A 165 4.43 -0.18 12.64
N ILE A 166 4.68 0.84 11.81
CA ILE A 166 6.04 1.27 11.47
C ILE A 166 6.64 2.05 12.63
N GLN A 167 5.88 2.99 13.20
CA GLN A 167 6.32 3.87 14.28
C GLN A 167 6.77 3.12 15.52
N GLU A 168 6.09 2.04 15.88
CA GLU A 168 6.43 1.23 17.06
C GLU A 168 7.90 0.79 17.06
N LYS A 169 8.41 0.36 15.91
CA LYS A 169 9.82 -0.01 15.74
C LYS A 169 10.71 1.19 15.43
N TYR A 170 10.22 2.11 14.60
CA TYR A 170 11.01 3.25 14.12
C TYR A 170 11.40 4.22 15.25
N LYS A 171 10.56 4.37 16.29
CA LYS A 171 10.85 5.24 17.44
C LYS A 171 12.19 4.94 18.12
N HIS A 172 12.60 3.67 18.14
CA HIS A 172 13.81 3.24 18.82
C HIS A 172 14.99 3.01 17.87
N GLY A 173 14.73 2.48 16.66
CA GLY A 173 15.79 2.16 15.71
C GLY A 173 16.02 3.19 14.61
N GLY A 174 15.13 4.17 14.44
CA GLY A 174 15.17 5.13 13.33
C GLY A 174 15.21 4.42 11.97
N GLU A 175 15.92 5.00 11.00
CA GLU A 175 16.04 4.41 9.66
C GLU A 175 16.82 3.08 9.61
N ALA A 176 17.57 2.74 10.66
CA ALA A 176 18.39 1.53 10.68
C ALA A 176 17.53 0.27 10.57
N ILE A 177 16.30 0.30 11.09
CA ILE A 177 15.35 -0.82 11.01
C ILE A 177 15.00 -1.21 9.55
N PHE A 178 15.27 -0.34 8.58
CA PHE A 178 15.01 -0.58 7.16
C PHE A 178 16.27 -0.96 6.36
N LYS A 179 17.46 -0.87 6.96
CA LYS A 179 18.75 -0.92 6.25
C LYS A 179 19.78 -1.86 6.86
N ASP A 180 19.70 -2.16 8.15
CA ASP A 180 20.72 -2.95 8.85
C ASP A 180 20.56 -4.46 8.63
N VAL A 181 21.40 -5.24 9.31
CA VAL A 181 21.40 -6.72 9.24
C VAL A 181 20.09 -7.36 9.72
N ASN A 182 19.29 -6.65 10.50
CA ASN A 182 18.00 -7.09 11.02
C ASN A 182 16.81 -6.51 10.24
N ALA A 183 17.06 -5.76 9.15
CA ALA A 183 16.01 -5.09 8.39
C ALA A 183 14.93 -6.06 7.89
N TRP A 184 15.31 -7.26 7.46
CA TRP A 184 14.35 -8.29 7.08
C TRP A 184 13.39 -8.64 8.23
N THR A 185 13.92 -8.93 9.41
CA THR A 185 13.13 -9.27 10.60
C THR A 185 12.18 -8.12 10.96
N ALA A 186 12.70 -6.89 11.03
CA ALA A 186 11.88 -5.73 11.37
C ALA A 186 10.76 -5.48 10.33
N LEU A 187 11.07 -5.52 9.04
CA LEU A 187 10.11 -5.27 7.95
C LEU A 187 9.07 -6.39 7.82
N SER A 188 9.47 -7.65 7.96
CA SER A 188 8.55 -8.79 7.90
C SER A 188 7.60 -8.82 9.10
N GLU A 189 8.05 -8.41 10.28
CA GLU A 189 7.19 -8.21 11.45
C GLU A 189 6.23 -7.03 11.26
N ILE A 190 6.72 -5.87 10.78
CA ILE A 190 5.86 -4.71 10.47
C ILE A 190 4.77 -5.11 9.48
N PHE A 191 5.15 -5.77 8.38
CA PHE A 191 4.18 -6.15 7.37
C PHE A 191 3.22 -7.22 7.88
N SER A 192 3.67 -8.17 8.70
CA SER A 192 2.78 -9.13 9.37
C SER A 192 1.75 -8.43 10.23
N ASN A 193 2.17 -7.48 11.06
CA ASN A 193 1.26 -6.75 11.94
C ASN A 193 0.25 -5.93 11.14
N ILE A 194 0.67 -5.33 10.02
CA ILE A 194 -0.24 -4.66 9.08
C ILE A 194 -1.26 -5.64 8.49
N LEU A 195 -0.82 -6.80 7.99
CA LEU A 195 -1.69 -7.83 7.40
C LEU A 195 -2.66 -8.45 8.42
N GLU A 196 -2.30 -8.40 9.70
CA GLU A 196 -3.10 -8.92 10.82
C GLU A 196 -3.96 -7.86 11.51
N ASP A 197 -3.81 -6.59 11.14
CA ASP A 197 -4.61 -5.50 11.70
C ASP A 197 -6.10 -5.67 11.36
N ALA A 198 -6.95 -5.59 12.37
CA ALA A 198 -8.40 -5.76 12.21
C ALA A 198 -9.04 -4.63 11.38
N CYS A 199 -8.40 -3.47 11.28
CA CYS A 199 -8.81 -2.35 10.45
C CYS A 199 -8.27 -2.46 9.02
N LEU A 200 -7.41 -3.43 8.69
CA LEU A 200 -6.90 -3.56 7.33
C LEU A 200 -8.04 -3.93 6.38
N GLU A 201 -8.23 -3.08 5.38
CA GLU A 201 -9.17 -3.33 4.29
C GLU A 201 -8.68 -4.41 3.34
N ARG A 202 -9.59 -4.94 2.51
CA ARG A 202 -9.22 -5.89 1.45
C ARG A 202 -8.03 -5.32 0.67
N THR A 203 -6.94 -6.06 0.57
CA THR A 203 -5.70 -5.55 -0.01
C THR A 203 -5.20 -6.49 -1.10
N TYR A 204 -5.10 -5.99 -2.33
CA TYR A 204 -4.41 -6.69 -3.41
C TYR A 204 -2.91 -6.43 -3.32
N ILE A 205 -2.10 -7.50 -3.34
CA ILE A 205 -0.63 -7.42 -3.36
C ILE A 205 -0.13 -8.04 -4.66
N ILE A 206 0.62 -7.28 -5.44
CA ILE A 206 1.14 -7.71 -6.75
C ILE A 206 2.66 -7.55 -6.76
N ILE A 207 3.40 -8.62 -7.03
CA ILE A 207 4.86 -8.58 -7.16
C ILE A 207 5.23 -9.11 -8.55
N ASP A 208 5.77 -8.24 -9.41
CA ASP A 208 6.27 -8.62 -10.73
C ASP A 208 7.73 -9.07 -10.65
N ALA A 209 8.08 -10.00 -11.56
CA ALA A 209 9.44 -10.48 -11.77
C ALA A 209 10.13 -10.94 -10.47
N LEU A 210 9.42 -11.71 -9.62
CA LEU A 210 9.95 -12.16 -8.33
C LEU A 210 11.29 -12.91 -8.45
N ASP A 211 11.54 -13.56 -9.58
CA ASP A 211 12.81 -14.19 -9.95
C ASP A 211 13.99 -13.21 -10.12
N GLU A 212 13.70 -11.93 -10.30
CA GLU A 212 14.70 -10.84 -10.31
C GLU A 212 15.06 -10.32 -8.91
N CYS A 213 14.47 -10.87 -7.84
CA CYS A 213 14.91 -10.65 -6.47
C CYS A 213 16.19 -11.46 -6.19
N VAL A 214 17.33 -10.78 -6.16
CA VAL A 214 18.66 -11.37 -5.99
C VAL A 214 18.94 -11.72 -4.53
N THR A 215 18.56 -10.86 -3.59
CA THR A 215 18.89 -11.01 -2.16
C THR A 215 17.67 -11.47 -1.37
N ASP A 216 17.82 -12.57 -0.62
CA ASP A 216 16.83 -13.11 0.32
C ASP A 216 15.49 -13.57 -0.31
N LEU A 217 15.47 -13.89 -1.61
CA LEU A 217 14.28 -14.43 -2.29
C LEU A 217 13.64 -15.64 -1.58
N PRO A 218 14.39 -16.64 -1.05
CA PRO A 218 13.79 -17.73 -0.30
C PRO A 218 12.97 -17.25 0.92
N LYS A 219 13.49 -16.27 1.66
CA LYS A 219 12.76 -15.69 2.81
C LYS A 219 11.48 -14.99 2.37
N LEU A 220 11.51 -14.29 1.23
CA LEU A 220 10.34 -13.65 0.65
C LEU A 220 9.28 -14.66 0.23
N LEU A 221 9.67 -15.74 -0.44
CA LEU A 221 8.77 -16.82 -0.84
C LEU A 221 8.13 -17.50 0.37
N ASP A 222 8.93 -17.82 1.39
CA ASP A 222 8.44 -18.40 2.64
C ASP A 222 7.44 -17.45 3.33
N PHE A 223 7.73 -16.14 3.35
CA PHE A 223 6.81 -15.15 3.90
C PHE A 223 5.47 -15.11 3.13
N ILE A 224 5.52 -15.03 1.80
CA ILE A 224 4.32 -14.94 0.95
C ILE A 224 3.45 -16.20 1.11
N THR A 225 4.06 -17.38 1.06
CA THR A 225 3.33 -18.65 1.16
C THR A 225 2.68 -18.82 2.53
N ASN A 226 3.37 -18.48 3.62
CA ASN A 226 2.80 -18.52 4.96
C ASN A 226 1.62 -17.56 5.14
N LYS A 227 1.69 -16.34 4.59
CA LYS A 227 0.59 -15.36 4.70
C LYS A 227 -0.58 -15.65 3.76
N ALA A 228 -0.34 -16.30 2.62
CA ALA A 228 -1.40 -16.67 1.68
C ALA A 228 -2.25 -17.86 2.17
N VAL A 229 -1.67 -18.77 2.96
CA VAL A 229 -2.32 -20.02 3.40
C VAL A 229 -3.07 -19.87 4.73
N PHE A 230 -2.66 -18.94 5.61
CA PHE A 230 -3.27 -18.80 6.93
C PHE A 230 -4.45 -17.81 6.93
N ARG A 231 -5.68 -18.33 6.80
CA ARG A 231 -6.95 -17.82 7.38
C ARG A 231 -8.16 -18.65 6.92
N ALA A 232 -8.03 -19.97 6.92
CA ALA A 232 -9.18 -20.83 7.14
C ALA A 232 -9.32 -20.98 8.66
N GLN A 233 -10.28 -20.26 9.26
CA GLN A 233 -10.80 -20.59 10.59
C GLN A 233 -12.23 -21.07 10.41
#